data_AF-A0A0V0H2Q5-F1
#
_entry.id   AF-A0A0V0H2Q5-F1
#
_cell.length_a   1.000
_cell.length_b   1.000
_cell.length_c   1.000
_cell.angle_alpha   90.00
_cell.angle_beta   90.00
_cell.angle_gamma   90.00
#
_symmetry.space_group_name_H-M   'P 1'
#
loop_
_entity.id
_entity.type
_entity.pdbx_description
1 polymer ?
#
loop_
_entity_poly.entity_id
_entity_poly.type
_entity_poly.pdbx_seq_one_letter_code
_entity_poly.pdbx_strand_id
1 'polypeptide(L)'
;MNKEEFAIEEKTYENPEGLKIKIIFSNLGRRYKKIGENLYLMIEKETVRLEDSLTAMVRITKENEEIDRKKRNRYNKTTSKTRKYSRSKK
;
A
#
# COMPACT_ATOMS: atom_id res chain seq x y z
N MET A 1 15.53 27.26 3.54
CA MET A 1 14.34 27.39 2.67
C MET A 1 14.59 28.59 1.74
N ASN A 2 15.05 28.33 0.52
CA ASN A 2 15.40 29.39 -0.43
C ASN A 2 14.14 30.11 -0.89
N LYS A 3 14.05 31.41 -0.60
CA LYS A 3 12.92 32.29 -0.95
C LYS A 3 12.91 32.71 -2.43
N GLU A 4 13.88 32.26 -3.21
CA GLU A 4 14.17 32.79 -4.55
C GLU A 4 13.33 32.17 -5.69
N GLU A 5 12.63 31.05 -5.48
CA GLU A 5 11.93 30.35 -6.58
C GLU A 5 10.39 30.47 -6.56
N PHE A 6 9.82 31.48 -5.88
CA PHE A 6 8.36 31.57 -5.74
C PHE A 6 7.67 32.45 -6.78
N ALA A 7 8.29 33.55 -7.19
CA ALA A 7 7.74 34.49 -8.16
C ALA A 7 8.37 34.24 -9.54
N ILE A 8 7.53 33.97 -10.54
CA ILE A 8 7.96 33.79 -11.94
C ILE A 8 8.04 35.15 -12.63
N GLU A 9 7.07 36.03 -12.31
CA GLU A 9 6.89 37.30 -12.97
C GLU A 9 6.19 38.27 -12.00
N GLU A 10 6.62 39.52 -11.97
CA GLU A 10 5.99 40.59 -11.22
C GLU A 10 5.56 41.70 -12.20
N LYS A 11 4.31 42.14 -12.12
CA LYS A 11 3.82 43.30 -12.89
C LYS A 11 3.22 44.33 -11.96
N THR A 12 3.67 45.57 -12.12
CA THR A 12 3.11 46.73 -11.44
C THR A 12 2.27 47.51 -12.44
N TYR A 13 1.01 47.76 -12.08
CA TYR A 13 0.09 48.59 -12.84
C TYR A 13 -0.17 49.86 -12.04
N GLU A 14 -0.18 50.99 -12.73
CA GLU A 14 -0.48 52.30 -12.15
C GLU A 14 -1.71 52.87 -12.85
N ASN A 15 -2.70 53.29 -12.07
CA ASN A 15 -3.85 53.98 -12.64
C ASN A 15 -3.52 55.49 -12.84
N PRO A 16 -4.33 56.24 -13.61
CA PRO A 16 -4.12 57.67 -13.82
C PRO A 16 -4.17 58.53 -12.54
N GLU A 17 -4.71 58.00 -11.44
CA GLU A 17 -4.76 58.65 -10.12
C GLU A 17 -3.55 58.32 -9.24
N GLY A 18 -2.55 57.60 -9.76
CA GLY A 18 -1.32 57.24 -9.07
C GLY A 18 -1.41 56.02 -8.13
N LEU A 19 -2.54 55.31 -8.11
CA LEU A 19 -2.69 54.06 -7.37
C LEU A 19 -1.93 52.93 -8.08
N LYS A 20 -1.00 52.32 -7.35
CA LYS A 20 -0.15 51.22 -7.85
C LYS A 20 -0.62 49.88 -7.30
N ILE A 21 -0.96 48.95 -8.20
CA ILE A 21 -1.24 47.55 -7.86
C ILE A 21 -0.07 46.70 -8.36
N LYS A 22 0.51 45.92 -7.46
CA LYS A 22 1.58 44.96 -7.78
C LYS A 22 1.01 43.54 -7.76
N ILE A 23 1.06 42.88 -8.92
CA ILE A 23 0.63 41.49 -9.08
C ILE A 23 1.87 40.59 -9.17
N ILE A 24 1.91 39.57 -8.31
CA ILE A 24 2.98 38.58 -8.25
C ILE A 24 2.44 37.26 -8.81
N PHE A 25 2.96 36.81 -9.95
CA PHE A 25 2.61 35.53 -10.54
C PHE A 25 3.53 34.42 -9.99
N SER A 26 2.94 33.37 -9.44
CA SER A 26 3.67 32.29 -8.78
C SER A 26 3.36 30.90 -9.35
N ASN A 27 4.35 30.00 -9.29
CA ASN A 27 4.23 28.61 -9.76
C ASN A 27 3.55 27.67 -8.73
N LEU A 28 2.83 28.20 -7.74
CA LEU A 28 2.28 27.43 -6.62
C LEU A 28 1.33 26.31 -7.10
N GLY A 29 0.40 26.60 -8.01
CA GLY A 29 -0.55 25.62 -8.52
C GLY A 29 0.10 24.41 -9.20
N ARG A 30 1.12 24.62 -10.03
CA ARG A 30 1.87 23.52 -10.68
C ARG A 30 2.62 22.65 -9.68
N ARG A 31 3.18 23.26 -8.62
CA ARG A 31 3.90 22.53 -7.57
C ARG A 31 2.95 21.66 -6.74
N TYR A 32 1.82 22.20 -6.30
CA TYR A 32 0.83 21.41 -5.56
C TYR A 32 0.27 20.26 -6.41
N LYS A 33 0.04 20.48 -7.70
CA LYS A 33 -0.36 19.42 -8.64
C LYS A 33 0.68 18.29 -8.70
N LYS A 34 1.96 18.62 -8.88
CA LYS A 34 3.06 17.64 -8.93
C LYS A 34 3.22 16.86 -7.63
N ILE A 35 3.05 17.53 -6.48
CA ILE A 35 3.08 16.87 -5.16
C ILE A 35 1.89 15.90 -5.04
N GLY A 36 0.69 16.32 -5.44
CA GLY A 36 -0.50 15.47 -5.42
C GLY A 36 -0.36 14.22 -6.30
N GLU A 37 0.15 14.37 -7.52
CA GLU A 37 0.42 13.26 -8.44
C GLU A 37 1.43 12.25 -7.86
N ASN A 38 2.51 12.74 -7.25
CA ASN A 38 3.49 11.87 -6.58
C ASN A 38 2.90 11.12 -5.39
N LEU A 39 2.10 11.78 -4.56
CA LEU A 39 1.44 11.16 -3.42
C LEU A 39 0.45 10.09 -3.87
N TYR A 40 -0.34 10.38 -4.91
CA TYR A 40 -1.27 9.42 -5.50
C TYR A 40 -0.54 8.15 -5.98
N LEU A 41 0.56 8.32 -6.73
CA LEU A 41 1.37 7.21 -7.23
C LEU A 41 2.01 6.38 -6.09
N MET A 42 2.42 7.02 -5.00
CA MET A 42 2.96 6.31 -3.83
C MET A 42 1.88 5.47 -3.15
N ILE A 43 0.68 6.02 -2.97
CA ILE A 43 -0.45 5.32 -2.35
C ILE A 43 -0.85 4.13 -3.22
N GLU A 44 -0.99 4.32 -4.54
CA GLU A 44 -1.38 3.27 -5.48
C GLU A 44 -0.39 2.08 -5.48
N LYS A 45 0.92 2.37 -5.45
CA LYS A 45 1.95 1.33 -5.35
C LYS A 45 1.88 0.56 -4.03
N GLU A 46 1.63 1.26 -2.94
CA GLU A 46 1.55 0.63 -1.62
C GLU A 46 0.27 -0.21 -1.48
N THR A 47 -0.85 0.23 -2.05
CA THR A 47 -2.10 -0.55 -2.06
C THR A 47 -1.93 -1.87 -2.80
N VAL A 48 -1.28 -1.86 -3.98
CA VAL A 48 -1.03 -3.09 -4.76
C VAL A 48 -0.14 -4.06 -3.97
N ARG A 49 0.92 -3.56 -3.33
CA ARG A 49 1.82 -4.39 -2.49
C ARG A 49 1.09 -5.04 -1.32
N LEU A 50 0.18 -4.31 -0.68
CA LEU A 50 -0.61 -4.82 0.43
C LEU A 50 -1.62 -5.88 -0.04
N GLU A 51 -2.26 -5.69 -1.19
CA GLU A 51 -3.15 -6.68 -1.80
C GLU A 51 -2.42 -7.98 -2.15
N ASP A 52 -1.23 -7.88 -2.74
CA ASP A 52 -0.38 -9.04 -3.03
C ASP A 52 0.04 -9.77 -1.74
N SER A 53 0.44 -9.01 -0.72
CA SER A 53 0.83 -9.54 0.59
C SER A 53 -0.33 -10.28 1.27
N LEU A 54 -1.53 -9.69 1.23
CA LEU A 54 -2.74 -10.31 1.76
C LEU A 54 -3.07 -11.61 1.01
N THR A 55 -2.97 -11.58 -0.32
CA THR A 55 -3.19 -12.75 -1.17
C THR A 55 -2.21 -13.88 -0.83
N ALA A 56 -0.93 -13.56 -0.63
CA ALA A 56 0.07 -14.52 -0.20
C ALA A 56 -0.25 -15.10 1.18
N MET A 57 -0.65 -14.27 2.13
CA MET A 57 -1.04 -14.70 3.48
C MET A 57 -2.22 -15.68 3.44
N VAL A 58 -3.25 -15.39 2.63
CA VAL A 58 -4.41 -16.27 2.44
C VAL A 58 -4.02 -17.62 1.82
N ARG A 59 -3.03 -17.65 0.91
CA ARG A 59 -2.51 -18.90 0.36
C ARG A 59 -1.80 -19.72 1.44
N ILE A 60 -0.94 -19.09 2.23
CA ILE A 60 -0.19 -19.73 3.31
C ILE A 60 -1.14 -20.33 4.36
N THR A 61 -2.18 -19.59 4.78
CA THR A 61 -3.15 -20.10 5.75
C THR A 61 -3.89 -21.32 5.22
N LYS A 62 -4.34 -21.31 3.97
CA LYS A 62 -4.99 -22.48 3.34
C LYS A 62 -4.05 -23.69 3.25
N GLU A 63 -2.79 -23.47 2.89
CA GLU A 63 -1.80 -24.54 2.82
C GLU A 63 -1.54 -25.15 4.20
N ASN A 64 -1.40 -24.31 5.23
CA ASN A 64 -1.22 -24.77 6.61
C ASN A 64 -2.41 -25.59 7.11
N GLU A 65 -3.65 -25.16 6.83
CA GLU A 65 -4.85 -25.92 7.16
C GLU A 65 -4.85 -27.30 6.48
N GLU A 66 -4.42 -27.38 5.22
CA GLU A 66 -4.34 -28.64 4.49
C GLU A 66 -3.26 -29.58 5.06
N ILE A 67 -2.09 -29.03 5.41
CA ILE A 67 -1.00 -29.76 6.07
C ILE A 67 -1.50 -30.35 7.40
N ASP A 68 -2.18 -29.55 8.21
CA ASP A 68 -2.73 -29.99 9.50
C ASP A 68 -3.77 -31.10 9.31
N ARG A 69 -4.66 -30.96 8.33
CA ARG A 69 -5.63 -32.00 7.97
C ARG A 69 -4.92 -33.30 7.57
N LYS A 70 -3.89 -33.23 6.72
CA LYS A 70 -3.09 -34.40 6.31
C LYS A 70 -2.37 -35.04 7.50
N LYS A 71 -1.85 -34.23 8.42
CA LYS A 71 -1.16 -34.71 9.64
C LYS A 71 -2.13 -35.45 10.57
N ARG A 72 -3.31 -34.88 10.83
CA ARG A 72 -4.37 -35.52 11.63
C ARG A 72 -4.82 -36.85 11.00
N ASN A 73 -5.05 -36.88 9.70
CA ASN A 73 -5.45 -38.11 9.00
C ASN A 73 -4.40 -39.20 9.09
N ARG A 74 -3.11 -38.86 8.95
CA ARG A 74 -2.00 -39.82 9.14
C ARG A 74 -1.98 -40.38 10.57
N TYR A 75 -2.10 -39.51 11.57
CA TYR A 75 -2.15 -39.92 12.98
C TYR A 75 -3.33 -40.85 13.28
N ASN A 76 -4.52 -40.54 12.75
CA ASN A 76 -5.70 -41.40 12.92
C ASN A 76 -5.54 -42.76 12.22
N LYS A 77 -4.86 -42.79 11.06
CA LYS A 77 -4.58 -44.03 10.32
C LYS A 77 -3.56 -44.92 11.05
N THR A 78 -2.53 -44.34 11.67
CA THR A 78 -1.54 -45.12 12.43
C THR A 78 -2.17 -45.67 13.70
N THR A 79 -2.84 -44.83 14.50
CA THR A 79 -3.51 -45.24 15.75
C THR A 79 -4.56 -46.33 15.53
N SER A 80 -5.36 -46.24 14.46
CA SER A 80 -6.34 -47.28 14.10
C SER A 80 -5.68 -48.61 13.69
N LYS A 81 -4.57 -48.58 12.93
CA LYS A 81 -3.78 -49.78 12.62
C LYS A 81 -3.22 -50.44 13.88
N THR A 82 -2.63 -49.66 14.78
CA THR A 82 -2.06 -50.18 16.04
C THR A 82 -3.14 -50.83 16.90
N ARG A 83 -4.32 -50.22 17.01
CA ARG A 83 -5.49 -50.77 17.73
C ARG A 83 -6.02 -52.08 17.14
N LYS A 84 -6.00 -52.25 15.81
CA LYS A 84 -6.41 -53.51 15.17
C LYS A 84 -5.42 -54.63 15.46
N TYR A 85 -4.12 -54.33 15.36
CA TYR A 85 -3.06 -55.31 15.59
C TYR A 85 -2.99 -55.79 17.05
N SER A 86 -3.22 -54.90 18.02
CA SER A 86 -3.27 -55.30 19.44
C SER A 86 -4.50 -56.16 19.77
N ARG A 87 -5.62 -55.97 19.06
CA ARG A 87 -6.82 -56.80 19.19
C ARG A 87 -6.68 -58.18 18.57
N SER A 88 -5.93 -58.33 17.48
CA SER A 88 -5.70 -59.64 16.85
C SER A 88 -4.67 -60.52 17.56
N LYS A 89 -3.98 -59.98 18.57
CA LYS A 89 -3.01 -60.70 19.41
C LYS A 89 -3.58 -61.14 20.77
N LYS A 90 -4.84 -60.80 21.07
CA LYS A 90 -5.62 -61.32 22.18
C LYS A 90 -6.52 -62.43 21.66
#